data_AF-A0A345E7T0-F1
#
_entry.id   AF-A0A345E7T0-F1
#
_cell.length_a   1.000
_cell.length_b   1.000
_cell.length_c   1.000
_cell.angle_alpha   90.00
_cell.angle_beta   90.00
_cell.angle_gamma   90.00
#
_symmetry.space_group_name_H-M   'P 1'
#
loop_
_entity.id
_entity.type
_entity.pdbx_description
1 polymer ?
#
loop_
_entity_poly.entity_id
_entity_poly.type
_entity_poly.pdbx_seq_one_letter_code
_entity_poly.pdbx_strand_id
1 'polypeptide(L)'
;MSPGGFDWGPDATPERACQLAIALLAPTLGLEVAVDDYHLFAENFVRRELTGDEWSVRLQDLRESGYREQYLHRDYPENTAPEPADVEIETIDLDTITYAEEFALIRRYDEVLWKKGNTRGNLARLQAIRRGERDPAAEPFSKQWLSTHGRLTSSAAKRALGEEFETMGEFAAWACYATSLTTVDHVGESTAKTIRSLRPTLVRWFGGEENIPRYDDDQETLVTDDADEGDENEEAAADDSSVTASS
;
A
#
# COMPACT_ATOMS: atom_id res chain seq x y z
N MET A 1 -21.28 -41.24 -8.19
CA MET A 1 -20.31 -40.84 -9.23
C MET A 1 -20.26 -39.33 -9.18
N SER A 2 -19.09 -38.76 -8.92
CA SER A 2 -18.93 -37.31 -8.79
C SER A 2 -19.42 -36.57 -10.05
N PRO A 3 -20.06 -35.40 -9.90
CA PRO A 3 -20.38 -34.55 -11.03
C PRO A 3 -19.09 -34.20 -11.77
N GLY A 4 -18.96 -34.69 -13.01
CA GLY A 4 -17.81 -34.40 -13.88
C GLY A 4 -16.74 -35.50 -14.01
N GLY A 5 -16.88 -36.66 -13.35
CA GLY A 5 -15.94 -37.78 -13.54
C GLY A 5 -14.54 -37.55 -12.97
N PHE A 6 -14.37 -36.53 -12.12
CA PHE A 6 -13.14 -36.27 -11.41
C PHE A 6 -13.16 -36.93 -10.02
N ASP A 7 -12.08 -37.63 -9.68
CA ASP A 7 -11.92 -38.36 -8.43
C ASP A 7 -11.42 -37.44 -7.32
N TRP A 8 -12.35 -36.77 -6.64
CA TRP A 8 -12.08 -35.78 -5.58
C TRP A 8 -12.37 -36.31 -4.16
N GLY A 9 -12.62 -37.62 -4.02
CA GLY A 9 -12.95 -38.27 -2.75
C GLY A 9 -11.71 -38.75 -1.96
N PRO A 10 -11.88 -39.75 -1.09
CA PRO A 10 -10.80 -40.30 -0.26
C PRO A 10 -9.56 -40.77 -1.04
N ASP A 11 -9.79 -41.18 -2.28
CA ASP A 11 -8.78 -41.70 -3.20
C ASP A 11 -8.13 -40.60 -4.07
N ALA A 12 -8.49 -39.33 -3.87
CA ALA A 12 -7.87 -38.20 -4.57
C ALA A 12 -6.35 -38.14 -4.28
N THR A 13 -5.57 -37.78 -5.31
CA THR A 13 -4.14 -37.50 -5.11
C THR A 13 -3.97 -36.27 -4.20
N PRO A 14 -2.83 -36.14 -3.49
CA PRO A 14 -2.58 -34.98 -2.62
C PRO A 14 -2.82 -33.65 -3.32
N GLU A 15 -2.35 -33.50 -4.56
CA GLU A 15 -2.48 -32.27 -5.34
C GLU A 15 -3.94 -31.94 -5.65
N ARG A 16 -4.75 -32.97 -5.95
CA ARG A 16 -6.18 -32.80 -6.21
C ARG A 16 -6.94 -32.47 -4.94
N ALA A 17 -6.62 -33.13 -3.82
CA ALA A 17 -7.23 -32.81 -2.54
C ALA A 17 -6.95 -31.35 -2.14
N CYS A 18 -5.72 -30.88 -2.35
CA CYS A 18 -5.34 -29.48 -2.13
C CYS A 18 -6.10 -28.51 -3.03
N GLN A 19 -6.24 -28.81 -4.33
CA GLN A 19 -7.02 -27.98 -5.26
C GLN A 19 -8.49 -27.88 -4.86
N LEU A 20 -9.12 -29.01 -4.48
CA LEU A 20 -10.50 -29.00 -4.00
C LEU A 20 -10.62 -28.22 -2.67
N ALA A 21 -9.65 -28.37 -1.77
CA ALA A 21 -9.64 -27.62 -0.52
C ALA A 21 -9.62 -26.11 -0.74
N ILE A 22 -8.75 -25.61 -1.64
CA ILE A 22 -8.73 -24.19 -2.01
C ILE A 22 -10.07 -23.77 -2.60
N ALA A 23 -10.63 -24.56 -3.53
CA ALA A 23 -11.89 -24.25 -4.21
C ALA A 23 -13.09 -24.16 -3.24
N LEU A 24 -13.06 -24.95 -2.15
CA LEU A 24 -14.10 -24.94 -1.12
C LEU A 24 -13.89 -23.83 -0.07
N LEU A 25 -12.64 -23.55 0.31
CA LEU A 25 -12.30 -22.55 1.32
C LEU A 25 -12.38 -21.13 0.77
N ALA A 26 -11.84 -20.86 -0.42
CA ALA A 26 -11.69 -19.49 -0.92
C ALA A 26 -13.02 -18.71 -1.05
N PRO A 27 -14.13 -19.30 -1.56
CA PRO A 27 -15.42 -18.62 -1.60
C PRO A 27 -16.03 -18.37 -0.21
N THR A 28 -15.60 -19.14 0.79
CA THR A 28 -16.25 -19.23 2.10
C THR A 28 -15.53 -18.40 3.17
N LEU A 29 -14.20 -18.48 3.21
CA LEU A 29 -13.32 -17.88 4.22
C LEU A 29 -12.38 -16.82 3.63
N GLY A 30 -12.36 -16.67 2.31
CA GLY A 30 -11.42 -15.81 1.59
C GLY A 30 -10.15 -16.56 1.17
N LEU A 31 -9.48 -16.00 0.17
CA LEU A 31 -8.31 -16.61 -0.46
C LEU A 31 -7.11 -16.74 0.49
N GLU A 32 -6.92 -15.77 1.39
CA GLU A 32 -5.87 -15.80 2.41
C GLU A 32 -5.95 -17.06 3.28
N VAL A 33 -7.11 -17.30 3.89
CA VAL A 33 -7.33 -18.47 4.73
C VAL A 33 -7.20 -19.75 3.90
N ALA A 34 -7.69 -19.73 2.66
CA ALA A 34 -7.55 -20.88 1.77
C ALA A 34 -6.07 -21.22 1.49
N VAL A 35 -5.22 -20.25 1.19
CA VAL A 35 -3.79 -20.47 0.91
C VAL A 35 -3.03 -20.91 2.17
N ASP A 36 -3.41 -20.42 3.35
CA ASP A 36 -2.77 -20.82 4.61
C ASP A 36 -3.18 -22.24 5.05
N ASP A 37 -4.44 -22.62 4.86
CA ASP A 37 -5.03 -23.80 5.50
C ASP A 37 -5.42 -24.93 4.56
N TYR A 38 -5.26 -24.79 3.23
CA TYR A 38 -5.72 -25.82 2.29
C TYR A 38 -5.12 -27.20 2.56
N HIS A 39 -3.86 -27.28 2.99
CA HIS A 39 -3.18 -28.56 3.25
C HIS A 39 -3.85 -29.32 4.42
N LEU A 40 -4.26 -28.59 5.47
CA LEU A 40 -5.02 -29.14 6.61
C LEU A 40 -6.41 -29.60 6.19
N PHE A 41 -7.08 -28.80 5.37
CA PHE A 41 -8.45 -29.05 4.93
C PHE A 41 -8.53 -30.18 3.89
N ALA A 42 -7.52 -30.28 3.02
CA ALA A 42 -7.36 -31.38 2.07
C ALA A 42 -7.29 -32.73 2.79
N GLU A 43 -6.47 -32.82 3.84
CA GLU A 43 -6.28 -34.08 4.55
C GLU A 43 -7.45 -34.43 5.49
N ASN A 44 -7.98 -33.46 6.25
CA ASN A 44 -9.05 -33.74 7.22
C ASN A 44 -10.43 -33.80 6.58
N PHE A 45 -10.77 -32.85 5.71
CA PHE A 45 -12.11 -32.75 5.16
C PHE A 45 -12.21 -33.53 3.85
N VAL A 46 -11.40 -33.16 2.85
CA VAL A 46 -11.54 -33.70 1.48
C VAL A 46 -11.28 -35.20 1.44
N ARG A 47 -10.21 -35.69 2.07
CA ARG A 47 -9.84 -37.11 1.99
C ARG A 47 -10.52 -38.01 3.00
N ARG A 48 -10.93 -37.50 4.17
CA ARG A 48 -11.43 -38.35 5.28
C ARG A 48 -12.93 -38.21 5.54
N GLU A 49 -13.51 -37.04 5.35
CA GLU A 49 -14.90 -36.75 5.72
C GLU A 49 -15.81 -36.61 4.50
N LEU A 50 -15.26 -36.18 3.36
CA LEU A 50 -16.00 -35.99 2.11
C LEU A 50 -16.41 -37.34 1.53
N THR A 51 -17.67 -37.70 1.78
CA THR A 51 -18.28 -38.95 1.33
C THR A 51 -19.54 -38.64 0.52
N GLY A 52 -19.68 -39.27 -0.65
CA GLY A 52 -20.85 -39.10 -1.52
C GLY A 52 -20.65 -38.15 -2.72
N ASP A 53 -21.76 -37.78 -3.35
CA ASP A 53 -21.79 -37.03 -4.62
C ASP A 53 -22.07 -35.52 -4.44
N GLU A 54 -22.31 -35.05 -3.20
CA GLU A 54 -22.51 -33.63 -2.87
C GLU A 54 -21.33 -33.06 -2.10
N TRP A 55 -20.82 -31.90 -2.57
CA TRP A 55 -19.63 -31.25 -2.01
C TRP A 55 -20.01 -29.88 -1.46
N SER A 56 -20.41 -29.84 -0.20
CA SER A 56 -20.68 -28.58 0.50
C SER A 56 -19.97 -28.57 1.83
N VAL A 57 -19.18 -27.54 2.09
CA VAL A 57 -18.66 -27.30 3.44
C VAL A 57 -19.74 -26.58 4.24
N ARG A 58 -20.11 -27.12 5.40
CA ARG A 58 -20.98 -26.39 6.31
C ARG A 58 -20.14 -25.31 6.98
N LEU A 59 -20.47 -24.05 6.72
CA LEU A 59 -19.81 -22.87 7.28
C LEU A 59 -19.66 -22.88 8.81
N GLN A 60 -20.51 -23.61 9.53
CA GLN A 60 -20.42 -23.78 10.99
C GLN A 60 -19.19 -24.58 11.40
N ASP A 61 -18.83 -25.62 10.65
CA ASP A 61 -17.69 -26.50 10.93
C ASP A 61 -16.36 -25.76 10.76
N LEU A 62 -16.32 -24.76 9.87
CA LEU A 62 -15.13 -23.93 9.60
C LEU A 62 -14.97 -22.70 10.51
N ARG A 63 -16.06 -22.19 11.08
CA ARG A 63 -16.07 -20.92 11.83
C ARG A 63 -15.79 -21.07 13.31
N GLU A 64 -15.90 -22.27 13.86
CA GLU A 64 -15.48 -22.51 15.23
C GLU A 64 -13.95 -22.48 15.28
N SER A 65 -13.40 -21.59 16.12
CA SER A 65 -11.98 -21.53 16.47
C SER A 65 -11.40 -22.89 16.91
N GLY A 66 -12.28 -23.87 17.18
CA GLY A 66 -11.96 -25.25 17.47
C GLY A 66 -11.55 -26.12 16.28
N TYR A 67 -11.78 -25.78 15.00
CA TYR A 67 -11.46 -26.72 13.91
C TYR A 67 -9.94 -27.01 13.81
N ARG A 68 -9.09 -25.98 13.94
CA ARG A 68 -7.62 -26.16 14.05
C ARG A 68 -7.26 -26.93 15.34
N GLU A 69 -7.89 -26.62 16.47
CA GLU A 69 -7.62 -27.27 17.76
C GLU A 69 -8.05 -28.74 17.82
N GLN A 70 -9.17 -29.07 17.18
CA GLN A 70 -9.77 -30.39 17.16
C GLN A 70 -8.89 -31.41 16.42
N TYR A 71 -8.02 -30.95 15.53
CA TYR A 71 -7.15 -31.82 14.75
C TYR A 71 -5.65 -31.52 14.96
N LEU A 72 -5.28 -30.56 15.81
CA LEU A 72 -3.89 -30.12 16.08
C LEU A 72 -2.91 -31.24 16.48
N HIS A 73 -3.42 -32.39 16.92
CA HIS A 73 -2.64 -33.58 17.33
C HIS A 73 -2.36 -34.56 16.18
N ARG A 74 -2.75 -34.26 14.94
CA ARG A 74 -2.55 -35.12 13.77
C ARG A 74 -1.33 -34.66 12.96
N ASP A 75 -0.65 -35.60 12.32
CA ASP A 75 0.39 -35.30 11.33
C ASP A 75 -0.25 -34.79 10.03
N TYR A 76 0.31 -33.70 9.49
CA TYR A 76 -0.18 -33.02 8.30
C TYR A 76 0.85 -33.05 7.17
N PRO A 77 0.39 -33.09 5.90
CA PRO A 77 1.24 -32.72 4.80
C PRO A 77 1.76 -31.30 5.02
N GLU A 78 3.02 -31.07 4.71
CA GLU A 78 3.61 -29.72 4.77
C GLU A 78 2.86 -28.78 3.82
N ASN A 79 2.70 -27.51 4.21
CA ASN A 79 2.18 -26.50 3.32
C ASN A 79 3.21 -26.25 2.21
N THR A 80 2.82 -26.42 0.95
CA THR A 80 3.69 -26.19 -0.21
C THR A 80 3.49 -24.81 -0.85
N ALA A 81 2.69 -23.93 -0.25
CA ALA A 81 2.60 -22.55 -0.69
C ALA A 81 3.95 -21.86 -0.46
N PRO A 82 4.42 -21.02 -1.41
CA PRO A 82 5.68 -20.32 -1.23
C PRO A 82 5.58 -19.33 -0.06
N GLU A 83 6.64 -19.26 0.73
CA GLU A 83 6.78 -18.21 1.72
C GLU A 83 7.03 -16.87 1.04
N PRO A 84 6.74 -15.73 1.70
CA PRO A 84 7.01 -14.40 1.14
C PRO A 84 8.44 -14.25 0.59
N ALA A 85 9.43 -14.83 1.27
CA ALA A 85 10.83 -14.77 0.89
C ALA A 85 11.17 -15.58 -0.38
N ASP A 86 10.36 -16.58 -0.75
CA ASP A 86 10.62 -17.47 -1.88
C ASP A 86 10.26 -16.84 -3.23
N VAL A 87 9.52 -15.73 -3.20
CA VAL A 87 9.00 -15.08 -4.40
C VAL A 87 9.65 -13.71 -4.58
N GLU A 88 10.43 -13.59 -5.65
CA GLU A 88 11.14 -12.36 -6.01
C GLU A 88 10.33 -11.55 -7.03
N ILE A 89 9.93 -10.33 -6.65
CA ILE A 89 9.07 -9.51 -7.51
C ILE A 89 9.78 -9.04 -8.76
N GLU A 90 11.11 -8.94 -8.75
CA GLU A 90 11.92 -8.48 -9.86
C GLU A 90 11.96 -9.47 -11.03
N THR A 91 11.80 -10.77 -10.77
CA THR A 91 12.01 -11.81 -11.80
C THR A 91 10.73 -12.53 -12.19
N ILE A 92 9.72 -12.52 -11.32
CA ILE A 92 8.48 -13.25 -11.54
C ILE A 92 7.65 -12.68 -12.70
N ASP A 93 7.00 -13.56 -13.46
CA ASP A 93 6.04 -13.18 -14.50
C ASP A 93 4.64 -13.02 -13.89
N LEU A 94 4.25 -11.78 -13.61
CA LEU A 94 2.96 -11.43 -12.99
C LEU A 94 1.73 -11.87 -13.80
N ASP A 95 1.88 -12.16 -15.09
CA ASP A 95 0.76 -12.63 -15.91
C ASP A 95 0.45 -14.10 -15.64
N THR A 96 1.45 -14.89 -15.28
CA THR A 96 1.36 -16.35 -15.11
C THR A 96 1.44 -16.83 -13.66
N ILE A 97 1.66 -15.94 -12.68
CA ILE A 97 1.68 -16.31 -11.26
C ILE A 97 0.42 -17.01 -10.80
N THR A 98 0.62 -17.96 -9.91
CA THR A 98 -0.43 -18.59 -9.10
C THR A 98 -0.95 -17.64 -8.03
N TYR A 99 -2.13 -17.94 -7.47
CA TYR A 99 -2.67 -17.19 -6.35
C TYR A 99 -1.79 -17.26 -5.09
N ALA A 100 -1.09 -18.37 -4.87
CA ALA A 100 -0.21 -18.51 -3.71
C ALA A 100 1.03 -17.62 -3.83
N GLU A 101 1.62 -17.52 -5.02
CA GLU A 101 2.73 -16.60 -5.29
C GLU A 101 2.29 -15.12 -5.22
N GLU A 102 1.12 -14.79 -5.79
CA GLU A 102 0.56 -13.44 -5.66
C GLU A 102 0.39 -13.06 -4.19
N PHE A 103 -0.13 -13.99 -3.39
CA PHE A 103 -0.35 -13.77 -1.97
C PHE A 103 0.94 -13.65 -1.15
N ALA A 104 1.95 -14.46 -1.47
CA ALA A 104 3.29 -14.34 -0.90
C ALA A 104 3.90 -12.94 -1.18
N LEU A 105 3.74 -12.42 -2.41
CA LEU A 105 4.16 -11.07 -2.76
C LEU A 105 3.38 -9.99 -2.00
N ILE A 106 2.05 -10.13 -1.87
CA ILE A 106 1.22 -9.18 -1.09
C ILE A 106 1.73 -9.11 0.35
N ARG A 107 2.05 -10.25 0.97
CA ARG A 107 2.59 -10.32 2.33
C ARG A 107 3.99 -9.70 2.41
N ARG A 108 4.89 -10.05 1.48
CA ARG A 108 6.26 -9.51 1.43
C ARG A 108 6.27 -7.99 1.36
N TYR A 109 5.34 -7.44 0.57
CA TYR A 109 5.29 -6.01 0.28
C TYR A 109 4.08 -5.32 0.92
N ASP A 110 3.52 -5.87 2.00
CA ASP A 110 2.30 -5.36 2.64
C ASP A 110 2.41 -3.87 3.00
N GLU A 111 3.60 -3.43 3.40
CA GLU A 111 3.86 -2.05 3.80
C GLU A 111 4.00 -1.05 2.65
N VAL A 112 4.23 -1.50 1.42
CA VAL A 112 4.52 -0.62 0.27
C VAL A 112 3.57 -0.83 -0.90
N LEU A 113 2.80 -1.92 -0.87
CA LEU A 113 1.80 -2.23 -1.86
C LEU A 113 0.54 -1.40 -1.62
N TRP A 114 0.02 -0.78 -2.68
CA TRP A 114 -1.23 -0.05 -2.61
C TRP A 114 -2.39 -1.00 -2.29
N LYS A 115 -3.23 -0.61 -1.33
CA LYS A 115 -4.38 -1.44 -0.87
C LYS A 115 -5.67 -1.22 -1.64
N LYS A 116 -5.74 -0.16 -2.45
CA LYS A 116 -6.90 0.12 -3.31
C LYS A 116 -6.54 -0.20 -4.76
N GLY A 117 -7.56 -0.52 -5.55
CA GLY A 117 -7.41 -0.83 -6.97
C GLY A 117 -7.10 -2.30 -7.22
N ASN A 118 -6.55 -2.56 -8.41
CA ASN A 118 -6.23 -3.91 -8.85
C ASN A 118 -4.89 -4.38 -8.26
N THR A 119 -4.90 -5.51 -7.54
CA THR A 119 -3.71 -6.08 -6.89
C THR A 119 -2.57 -6.38 -7.86
N ARG A 120 -2.83 -7.10 -8.97
CA ARG A 120 -1.83 -7.35 -10.01
C ARG A 120 -1.26 -6.06 -10.60
N GLY A 121 -2.09 -5.04 -10.82
CA GLY A 121 -1.65 -3.73 -11.29
C GLY A 121 -0.73 -3.03 -10.28
N ASN A 122 -1.04 -3.13 -8.99
CA ASN A 122 -0.20 -2.59 -7.92
C ASN A 122 1.12 -3.34 -7.78
N LEU A 123 1.12 -4.67 -7.99
CA LEU A 123 2.33 -5.49 -8.05
C LEU A 123 3.17 -5.16 -9.29
N ALA A 124 2.56 -4.96 -10.46
CA ALA A 124 3.26 -4.57 -11.67
C ALA A 124 3.91 -3.18 -11.55
N ARG A 125 3.20 -2.22 -10.94
CA ARG A 125 3.76 -0.92 -10.57
C ARG A 125 4.98 -1.08 -9.66
N LEU A 126 4.88 -1.91 -8.62
CA LEU A 126 5.99 -2.15 -7.70
C LEU A 126 7.16 -2.86 -8.39
N GLN A 127 6.89 -3.84 -9.25
CA GLN A 127 7.90 -4.53 -10.06
C GLN A 127 8.67 -3.55 -10.96
N ALA A 128 7.97 -2.64 -11.65
CA ALA A 128 8.62 -1.61 -12.47
C ALA A 128 9.54 -0.70 -11.65
N ILE A 129 9.13 -0.33 -10.43
CA ILE A 129 10.00 0.43 -9.51
C ILE A 129 11.24 -0.37 -9.14
N ARG A 130 11.08 -1.64 -8.76
CA ARG A 130 12.19 -2.51 -8.34
C ARG A 130 13.18 -2.80 -9.46
N ARG A 131 12.70 -2.82 -10.71
CA ARG A 131 13.54 -2.94 -11.91
C ARG A 131 14.17 -1.63 -12.37
N GLY A 132 13.84 -0.50 -11.73
CA GLY A 132 14.30 0.84 -12.14
C GLY A 132 13.64 1.35 -13.43
N GLU A 133 12.56 0.72 -13.88
CA GLU A 133 11.79 1.11 -15.07
C GLU A 133 10.82 2.28 -14.77
N ARG A 134 10.56 2.52 -13.48
CA ARG A 134 9.69 3.59 -13.00
C ARG A 134 10.32 4.25 -11.78
N ASP A 135 10.36 5.58 -11.81
CA ASP A 135 10.82 6.36 -10.67
C ASP A 135 9.73 6.44 -9.58
N PRO A 136 9.98 5.95 -8.35
CA PRO A 136 9.06 6.09 -7.24
C PRO A 136 8.87 7.55 -6.79
N ALA A 137 9.85 8.44 -7.03
CA ALA A 137 9.76 9.85 -6.67
C ALA A 137 8.69 10.59 -7.48
N ALA A 138 8.57 10.26 -8.76
CA ALA A 138 7.58 10.83 -9.68
C ALA A 138 6.15 10.31 -9.44
N GLU A 139 5.93 9.38 -8.50
CA GLU A 139 4.58 8.93 -8.20
C GLU A 139 3.75 10.03 -7.54
N PRO A 140 2.46 10.16 -7.90
CA PRO A 140 1.57 11.12 -7.25
C PRO A 140 1.51 10.89 -5.74
N PHE A 141 1.45 11.98 -4.98
CA PHE A 141 1.35 11.93 -3.54
C PHE A 141 0.13 11.10 -3.09
N SER A 142 0.39 10.09 -2.26
CA SER A 142 -0.64 9.14 -1.82
C SER A 142 -1.19 9.49 -0.44
N LYS A 143 -2.30 10.22 -0.41
CA LYS A 143 -3.10 10.46 0.82
C LYS A 143 -3.49 9.16 1.52
N GLN A 144 -3.69 8.09 0.75
CA GLN A 144 -3.95 6.76 1.29
C GLN A 144 -2.74 6.21 2.03
N TRP A 145 -1.55 6.23 1.40
CA TRP A 145 -0.33 5.77 2.05
C TRP A 145 -0.07 6.55 3.33
N LEU A 146 -0.21 7.88 3.29
CA LEU A 146 -0.08 8.72 4.49
C LEU A 146 -1.10 8.34 5.58
N SER A 147 -2.32 7.95 5.20
CA SER A 147 -3.34 7.52 6.17
C SER A 147 -3.01 6.17 6.80
N THR A 148 -2.45 5.23 6.02
CA THR A 148 -2.08 3.89 6.50
C THR A 148 -0.83 3.91 7.37
N HIS A 149 0.21 4.64 6.95
CA HIS A 149 1.53 4.61 7.60
C HIS A 149 1.77 5.80 8.51
N GLY A 150 1.23 6.96 8.15
CA GLY A 150 1.47 8.23 8.85
C GLY A 150 0.96 8.25 10.28
N ARG A 151 -0.06 7.45 10.63
CA ARG A 151 -0.74 7.47 11.94
C ARG A 151 -1.08 8.89 12.44
N LEU A 152 -1.21 9.84 11.51
CA LEU A 152 -1.49 11.23 11.84
C LEU A 152 -2.92 11.31 12.39
N THR A 153 -3.09 11.96 13.54
CA THR A 153 -4.40 12.15 14.17
C THR A 153 -5.11 13.39 13.63
N SER A 154 -4.33 14.41 13.24
CA SER A 154 -4.87 15.67 12.68
C SER A 154 -5.34 15.49 11.24
N SER A 155 -6.64 15.67 11.01
CA SER A 155 -7.23 15.73 9.67
C SER A 155 -6.75 16.97 8.90
N ALA A 156 -6.57 18.10 9.59
CA ALA A 156 -6.04 19.34 9.00
C ALA A 156 -4.61 19.14 8.48
N ALA A 157 -3.74 18.47 9.24
CA ALA A 157 -2.39 18.16 8.78
C ALA A 157 -2.39 17.23 7.57
N LYS A 158 -3.23 16.18 7.55
CA LYS A 158 -3.35 15.29 6.38
C LYS A 158 -3.82 16.04 5.14
N ARG A 159 -4.69 17.03 5.32
CA ARG A 159 -5.19 17.87 4.24
C ARG A 159 -4.08 18.78 3.71
N ALA A 160 -3.43 19.53 4.59
CA ALA A 160 -2.32 20.42 4.25
C ALA A 160 -1.22 19.67 3.50
N LEU A 161 -0.77 18.52 4.01
CA LEU A 161 0.26 17.69 3.34
C LEU A 161 -0.15 17.26 1.93
N GLY A 162 -1.43 17.00 1.70
CA GLY A 162 -1.90 16.59 0.38
C GLY A 162 -2.42 17.74 -0.49
N GLU A 163 -2.27 18.98 -0.04
CA GLU A 163 -2.37 20.21 -0.83
C GLU A 163 -0.96 20.74 -1.15
N GLU A 164 0.01 20.53 -0.26
CA GLU A 164 1.42 20.93 -0.39
C GLU A 164 2.20 20.09 -1.41
N PHE A 165 2.08 18.76 -1.33
CA PHE A 165 2.91 17.86 -2.13
C PHE A 165 2.14 17.28 -3.32
N GLU A 166 2.70 17.42 -4.51
CA GLU A 166 2.18 16.80 -5.73
C GLU A 166 2.68 15.36 -5.86
N THR A 167 3.94 15.11 -5.45
CA THR A 167 4.60 13.81 -5.60
C THR A 167 5.03 13.18 -4.28
N MET A 168 5.20 11.86 -4.29
CA MET A 168 5.81 11.13 -3.18
C MET A 168 7.27 11.53 -2.99
N GLY A 169 7.98 11.91 -4.05
CA GLY A 169 9.36 12.39 -4.01
C GLY A 169 9.52 13.66 -3.19
N GLU A 170 8.71 14.68 -3.46
CA GLU A 170 8.71 15.95 -2.72
C GLU A 170 8.41 15.71 -1.24
N PHE A 171 7.34 14.97 -0.93
CA PHE A 171 6.99 14.65 0.44
C PHE A 171 8.10 13.88 1.16
N ALA A 172 8.73 12.89 0.50
CA ALA A 172 9.76 12.08 1.11
C ALA A 172 11.04 12.86 1.35
N ALA A 173 11.45 13.71 0.41
CA ALA A 173 12.59 14.61 0.54
C ALA A 173 12.39 15.52 1.75
N TRP A 174 11.24 16.20 1.81
CA TRP A 174 10.87 17.07 2.93
C TRP A 174 10.86 16.31 4.26
N ALA A 175 10.11 15.20 4.34
CA ALA A 175 9.95 14.42 5.56
C ALA A 175 11.27 13.85 6.10
N CYS A 176 12.23 13.54 5.22
CA CYS A 176 13.49 12.89 5.59
C CYS A 176 14.63 13.88 5.82
N TYR A 177 14.66 15.01 5.11
CA TYR A 177 15.84 15.87 5.01
C TYR A 177 15.61 17.35 5.34
N ALA A 178 14.38 17.86 5.31
CA ALA A 178 14.14 19.26 5.66
C ALA A 178 14.55 19.58 7.10
N THR A 179 15.18 20.74 7.29
CA THR A 179 15.63 21.19 8.62
C THR A 179 14.44 21.40 9.57
N SER A 180 13.35 21.97 9.06
CA SER A 180 12.10 22.15 9.80
C SER A 180 10.90 21.60 9.02
N LEU A 181 10.01 20.90 9.72
CA LEU A 181 8.74 20.43 9.16
C LEU A 181 7.55 21.30 9.58
N THR A 182 7.79 22.33 10.40
CA THR A 182 6.71 23.21 10.87
C THR A 182 6.43 24.37 9.92
N THR A 183 7.10 24.39 8.77
CA THR A 183 6.86 25.35 7.68
C THR A 183 5.54 25.07 6.97
N VAL A 184 5.12 23.80 6.91
CA VAL A 184 3.80 23.41 6.40
C VAL A 184 2.72 23.70 7.43
N ASP A 185 1.68 24.41 7.00
CA ASP A 185 0.55 24.78 7.84
C ASP A 185 -0.08 23.56 8.53
N HIS A 186 -0.46 23.74 9.80
CA HIS A 186 -1.03 22.69 10.65
C HIS A 186 -0.11 21.50 10.99
N VAL A 187 1.18 21.55 10.61
CA VAL A 187 2.21 20.61 11.06
C VAL A 187 2.91 21.16 12.30
N GLY A 188 2.34 20.91 13.47
CA GLY A 188 3.01 21.19 14.75
C GLY A 188 4.10 20.15 15.10
N GLU A 189 4.86 20.41 16.15
CA GLU A 189 6.01 19.59 16.61
C GLU A 189 5.68 18.09 16.76
N SER A 190 4.51 17.77 17.33
CA SER A 190 4.06 16.37 17.50
C SER A 190 3.87 15.68 16.14
N THR A 191 3.22 16.37 15.19
CA THR A 191 3.00 15.89 13.82
C THR A 191 4.32 15.73 13.09
N ALA A 192 5.23 16.71 13.21
CA ALA A 192 6.58 16.66 12.64
C ALA A 192 7.36 15.44 13.15
N LYS A 193 7.31 15.15 14.45
CA LYS A 193 7.94 13.95 15.03
C LYS A 193 7.36 12.66 14.44
N THR A 194 6.05 12.58 14.25
CA THR A 194 5.42 11.43 13.61
C THR A 194 5.85 11.30 12.15
N ILE A 195 5.91 12.41 11.40
CA ILE A 195 6.36 12.40 10.00
C ILE A 195 7.81 11.91 9.89
N ARG A 196 8.73 12.42 10.74
CA ARG A 196 10.13 11.93 10.77
C ARG A 196 10.23 10.44 11.06
N SER A 197 9.33 9.90 11.88
CA SER A 197 9.30 8.46 12.17
C SER A 197 8.90 7.59 10.97
N LEU A 198 8.41 8.19 9.87
CA LEU A 198 8.06 7.48 8.64
C LEU A 198 9.28 7.15 7.77
N ARG A 199 10.46 7.70 8.06
CA ARG A 199 11.68 7.49 7.24
C ARG A 199 11.94 6.02 6.91
N PRO A 200 11.91 5.05 7.84
CA PRO A 200 12.13 3.64 7.49
C PRO A 200 11.08 3.08 6.52
N THR A 201 9.85 3.56 6.58
CA THR A 201 8.77 3.15 5.66
C THR A 201 8.93 3.82 4.29
N LEU A 202 9.37 5.08 4.26
CA LEU A 202 9.72 5.78 3.01
C LEU A 202 10.90 5.10 2.32
N VAL A 203 11.98 4.77 3.03
CA VAL A 203 13.12 4.03 2.46
C VAL A 203 12.66 2.72 1.84
N ARG A 204 11.77 1.98 2.51
CA ARG A 204 11.21 0.74 1.96
C ARG A 204 10.31 0.99 0.75
N TRP A 205 9.50 2.04 0.75
CA TRP A 205 8.66 2.45 -0.39
C TRP A 205 9.50 2.75 -1.63
N PHE A 206 10.54 3.56 -1.47
CA PHE A 206 11.48 3.95 -2.52
C PHE A 206 12.45 2.84 -2.90
N GLY A 207 12.48 1.76 -2.11
CA GLY A 207 13.33 0.60 -2.34
C GLY A 207 14.81 0.83 -2.10
N GLY A 208 15.15 1.85 -1.31
CA GLY A 208 16.50 2.31 -1.05
C GLY A 208 16.46 3.75 -0.58
N GLU A 209 17.40 4.14 0.27
CA GLU A 209 17.51 5.55 0.68
C GLU A 209 18.08 6.40 -0.45
N GLU A 210 18.97 5.81 -1.26
CA GLU A 210 19.56 6.38 -2.46
C GLU A 210 18.54 6.80 -3.53
N ASN A 211 17.32 6.26 -3.46
CA ASN A 211 16.22 6.59 -4.37
C ASN A 211 15.36 7.75 -3.86
N ILE A 212 15.57 8.21 -2.61
CA ILE A 212 14.85 9.38 -2.07
C ILE A 212 15.58 10.65 -2.54
N PRO A 213 14.89 11.60 -3.19
CA PRO A 213 15.49 12.87 -3.57
C PRO A 213 16.03 13.62 -2.35
N ARG A 214 17.11 14.38 -2.55
CA ARG A 214 17.59 15.32 -1.52
C ARG A 214 16.63 16.49 -1.41
N TYR A 215 16.52 17.04 -0.22
CA TYR A 215 15.83 18.31 0.02
C TYR A 215 16.85 19.45 0.03
N ASP A 216 16.54 20.53 -0.68
CA ASP A 216 17.34 21.75 -0.71
C ASP A 216 16.58 22.83 0.07
N ASP A 217 16.94 23.02 1.35
CA ASP A 217 16.32 24.03 2.22
C ASP A 217 16.57 25.46 1.69
N ASP A 218 17.59 25.67 0.84
CA ASP A 218 18.02 27.00 0.40
C ASP A 218 17.06 27.61 -0.65
N GLN A 219 16.23 26.82 -1.34
CA GLN A 219 15.28 27.33 -2.33
C GLN A 219 14.01 27.95 -1.73
N GLU A 220 13.64 27.60 -0.49
CA GLU A 220 12.51 28.26 0.20
C GLU A 220 12.86 29.71 0.61
N THR A 221 14.14 30.01 0.85
CA THR A 221 14.58 31.35 1.28
C THR A 221 14.56 32.42 0.18
N LEU A 222 14.47 32.03 -1.10
CA LEU A 222 14.54 32.97 -2.22
C LEU A 222 13.17 33.51 -2.69
N VAL A 223 12.05 32.98 -2.17
CA VAL A 223 10.70 33.37 -2.63
C VAL A 223 10.07 34.45 -1.73
N THR A 224 10.70 34.82 -0.62
CA THR A 224 10.11 35.74 0.37
C THR A 224 10.57 37.20 0.31
N ASP A 225 11.53 37.58 -0.56
CA ASP A 225 12.15 38.92 -0.48
C ASP A 225 11.89 39.89 -1.66
N ASP A 226 11.12 39.54 -2.70
CA ASP A 226 10.88 40.45 -3.85
C ASP A 226 9.43 40.96 -3.97
N ALA A 227 8.85 41.41 -2.86
CA ALA A 227 7.56 42.10 -2.90
C ALA A 227 7.44 43.22 -1.87
N ASP A 228 8.34 44.22 -1.89
CA ASP A 228 7.96 45.62 -1.62
C ASP A 228 9.07 46.62 -1.98
N GLU A 229 9.31 46.89 -3.27
CA GLU A 229 9.90 48.18 -3.67
C GLU A 229 9.23 48.73 -4.93
N GLY A 230 8.55 49.86 -4.76
CA GLY A 230 8.35 50.83 -5.84
C GLY A 230 6.90 51.23 -6.11
N ASP A 231 6.42 52.26 -5.40
CA ASP A 231 5.75 53.37 -6.11
C ASP A 231 5.87 54.68 -5.31
N GLU A 232 6.98 55.38 -5.55
CA GLU A 232 7.13 56.80 -5.27
C GLU A 232 6.25 57.58 -6.25
N ASN A 233 5.22 58.27 -5.74
CA ASN A 233 4.37 59.15 -6.56
C ASN A 233 4.66 60.60 -6.18
N GLU A 234 5.58 61.23 -6.91
CA GLU A 234 5.85 62.68 -6.89
C GLU A 234 5.41 63.31 -8.23
N GLU A 235 4.91 64.55 -8.12
CA GLU A 235 4.57 65.53 -9.17
C GLU A 235 3.29 65.35 -10.01
N ALA A 236 2.26 66.09 -9.60
CA ALA A 236 1.33 66.73 -10.53
C ALA A 236 1.51 68.26 -10.44
N ALA A 237 2.33 68.81 -11.34
CA ALA A 237 2.31 70.22 -11.70
C ALA A 237 1.53 70.39 -13.01
N ALA A 238 0.37 71.04 -12.94
CA ALA A 238 -0.28 71.63 -14.10
C ALA A 238 -0.84 73.00 -13.69
N ASP A 239 -0.15 74.02 -14.18
CA ASP A 239 -0.52 75.43 -14.22
C ASP A 239 -1.69 75.65 -15.21
N ASP A 240 -2.70 76.43 -14.83
CA ASP A 240 -3.03 77.71 -15.48
C ASP A 240 -4.51 78.17 -15.32
N SER A 241 -4.63 79.39 -14.78
CA SER A 241 -5.58 80.47 -15.07
C SER A 241 -7.05 80.52 -14.59
N SER A 242 -7.21 81.45 -13.63
CA SER A 242 -8.19 82.57 -13.57
C SER A 242 -9.60 82.31 -13.00
N VAL A 243 -9.96 83.02 -11.93
CA VAL A 243 -10.79 84.25 -11.93
C VAL A 243 -11.07 84.68 -10.47
N THR A 244 -10.86 85.98 -10.23
CA THR A 244 -11.17 86.77 -9.04
C THR A 244 -12.67 86.87 -8.71
N ALA A 245 -13.06 86.93 -7.42
CA ALA A 245 -13.95 87.97 -6.87
C ALA A 245 -14.22 87.85 -5.35
N SER A 246 -13.95 88.98 -4.68
CA SER A 246 -14.34 89.55 -3.39
C SER A 246 -15.49 88.96 -2.55
N SER A 247 -15.27 88.91 -1.23
CA SER A 247 -15.83 89.89 -0.25
C SER A 247 -15.06 89.82 1.07
#